data_AF-A0A846BWQ2-F1
#
_entry.id   AF-A0A846BWQ2-F1
#
_cell.length_a   1.000
_cell.length_b   1.000
_cell.length_c   1.000
_cell.angle_alpha   90.00
_cell.angle_beta   90.00
_cell.angle_gamma   90.00
#
_symmetry.space_group_name_H-M   'P 1'
#
loop_
_entity.id
_entity.type
_entity.pdbx_description
1 polymer ?
#
loop_
_entity_poly.entity_id
_entity_poly.type
_entity_poly.pdbx_seq_one_letter_code
_entity_poly.pdbx_strand_id
1 'polypeptide(L)' 'MLQESPIISTSPEIMSGTPVFAGTRVPVQTLLDYLKAGESINDFLDGFPTVTREQVIAFLEETEKQLVTMVA' A
#
# COMPACT_ATOMS: atom_id res chain seq x y z
N MET A 1 -0.02 14.69 -12.82
CA MET A 1 1.04 14.95 -11.82
C MET A 1 1.23 13.65 -11.06
N LEU A 2 2.45 13.13 -10.99
CA LEU A 2 2.75 11.94 -10.19
C LEU A 2 2.72 12.38 -8.73
N GLN A 3 1.75 11.93 -7.94
CA GLN A 3 1.85 12.03 -6.48
C GLN A 3 2.74 10.88 -6.04
N GLU A 4 4.06 11.09 -6.12
CA GLU A 4 5.03 10.15 -5.59
C GLU A 4 5.11 10.33 -4.08
N SER A 5 4.30 9.57 -3.34
CA SER A 5 4.65 9.27 -1.96
C SER A 5 5.79 8.24 -1.99
N PRO A 6 6.76 8.27 -1.06
CA PRO A 6 7.87 7.30 -1.05
C PRO A 6 7.39 5.84 -0.86
N ILE A 7 6.11 5.64 -0.53
CA ILE A 7 5.51 4.35 -0.17
C ILE A 7 4.61 3.83 -1.29
N ILE A 8 3.83 4.71 -1.92
CA ILE A 8 2.90 4.39 -3.01
C ILE A 8 3.27 5.20 -4.25
N SER A 9 3.39 4.51 -5.37
CA SER A 9 3.52 5.12 -6.68
C SER A 9 2.28 4.87 -7.55
N THR A 10 1.94 5.87 -8.35
CA THR A 10 0.89 5.77 -9.38
C THR A 10 1.48 6.26 -10.69
N SER A 11 1.48 5.42 -11.72
CA SER A 11 1.91 5.80 -13.06
C SER A 11 0.92 5.24 -14.08
N PRO A 12 0.48 6.03 -15.09
CA PRO A 12 -0.35 5.50 -16.19
C PRO A 12 0.30 4.30 -16.90
N GLU A 13 1.64 4.22 -16.87
CA GLU A 13 2.43 3.16 -17.50
C GLU A 13 2.53 1.89 -16.62
N ILE A 14 2.19 1.99 -15.32
CA ILE A 14 2.24 0.88 -14.36
C ILE A 14 0.81 0.51 -13.99
N MET A 15 0.39 -0.70 -14.36
CA MET A 15 -0.96 -1.21 -14.05
C MET A 15 -2.09 -0.22 -14.38
N SER A 16 -1.96 0.52 -15.50
CA SER A 16 -2.94 1.51 -15.96
C SER A 16 -3.27 2.58 -14.91
N GLY A 17 -2.31 2.97 -14.06
CA GLY A 17 -2.51 3.97 -13.02
C GLY A 17 -2.96 3.41 -11.66
N THR A 18 -3.07 2.08 -11.52
CA THR A 18 -3.36 1.46 -10.22
C THR A 18 -2.29 1.85 -9.19
N PRO A 19 -2.67 2.32 -7.99
CA PRO A 19 -1.72 2.56 -6.91
C PRO A 19 -1.02 1.27 -6.47
N VAL A 20 0.31 1.27 -6.54
CA VAL A 20 1.16 0.14 -6.14
C VAL A 20 2.15 0.56 -5.07
N PHE A 21 2.66 -0.41 -4.30
CA PHE A 21 3.83 -0.15 -3.45
C PHE A 21 5.00 0.29 -4.32
N ALA A 22 5.63 1.40 -3.95
CA ALA A 22 6.72 2.00 -4.71
C ALA A 22 7.85 1.00 -4.95
N GLY A 23 8.36 0.96 -6.19
CA GLY A 23 9.38 -0.02 -6.61
C GLY A 23 8.84 -1.42 -6.89
N THR A 24 7.53 -1.64 -6.79
CA THR A 24 6.89 -2.94 -7.06
C THR A 24 5.79 -2.82 -8.11
N ARG A 25 5.15 -3.96 -8.43
CA ARG A 25 3.88 -4.01 -9.17
C ARG A 25 2.75 -4.58 -8.29
N VAL A 26 2.89 -4.48 -6.97
CA VAL A 26 1.92 -5.02 -6.01
C VAL A 26 0.91 -3.93 -5.68
N PRO A 27 -0.38 -4.11 -6.03
CA PRO A 27 -1.41 -3.14 -5.70
C PRO A 27 -1.57 -2.96 -4.20
N VAL A 28 -1.75 -1.72 -3.76
CA VAL A 28 -2.08 -1.43 -2.35
C VAL A 28 -3.41 -2.08 -1.94
N GLN A 29 -4.34 -2.18 -2.90
CA GLN A 29 -5.62 -2.87 -2.70
C GLN A 29 -5.44 -4.32 -2.23
N THR A 30 -4.39 -5.02 -2.70
CA THR A 30 -4.12 -6.40 -2.32
C THR A 30 -3.83 -6.53 -0.84
N LEU A 31 -3.07 -5.60 -0.24
CA LEU A 31 -2.86 -5.60 1.21
C LEU A 31 -4.19 -5.48 1.96
N LEU A 32 -5.07 -4.56 1.53
CA LEU A 32 -6.37 -4.37 2.17
C LEU A 32 -7.26 -5.62 2.01
N ASP A 33 -7.17 -6.33 0.89
CA ASP A 33 -7.91 -7.56 0.66
C ASP A 33 -7.46 -8.69 1.59
N TYR A 34 -6.15 -8.84 1.82
CA TYR A 34 -5.59 -9.77 2.82
C TYR A 34 -6.11 -9.45 4.22
N LEU A 35 -6.02 -8.18 4.63
CA LEU A 35 -6.48 -7.75 5.96
C LEU A 35 -7.99 -7.97 6.13
N LYS A 36 -8.81 -7.71 5.10
CA LYS A 36 -10.26 -7.99 5.11
C LYS A 36 -10.57 -9.48 5.19
N ALA A 37 -9.71 -10.34 4.64
CA ALA A 37 -9.84 -11.78 4.75
C ALA A 37 -9.42 -12.33 6.13
N GLY A 38 -8.90 -11.48 7.03
CA GLY A 38 -8.40 -11.88 8.34
C GLY A 38 -6.96 -12.39 8.32
N GLU A 39 -6.26 -12.22 7.19
CA GLU A 39 -4.85 -12.58 7.06
C GLU A 39 -3.96 -11.53 7.73
N SER A 40 -2.81 -11.97 8.21
CA SER A 40 -1.84 -11.09 8.87
C SER A 40 -0.96 -10.36 7.85
N ILE A 41 -0.29 -9.31 8.30
CA ILE A 41 0.77 -8.65 7.51
C ILE A 41 1.87 -9.65 7.11
N ASN A 42 2.16 -10.66 7.94
CA ASN A 42 3.16 -11.67 7.61
C ASN A 42 2.71 -12.50 6.41
N ASP A 43 1.46 -12.93 6.40
CA ASP A 43 0.90 -13.73 5.30
C ASP A 43 0.93 -12.95 3.97
N PHE A 44 0.64 -11.65 4.03
CA PHE A 44 0.80 -10.75 2.87
C PHE A 44 2.25 -10.67 2.39
N LEU A 45 3.22 -10.48 3.29
CA LEU A 45 4.63 -10.36 2.94
C LEU A 45 5.21 -11.68 2.41
N ASP A 46 4.72 -12.82 2.88
CA ASP A 46 5.08 -14.13 2.36
C ASP A 46 4.59 -14.31 0.90
N GLY A 47 3.43 -13.75 0.56
CA GLY A 47 2.90 -13.71 -0.81
C GLY A 47 3.59 -12.67 -1.71
N PHE A 48 4.09 -11.57 -1.13
CA PHE A 48 4.68 -10.45 -1.85
C PHE A 48 6.01 -9.98 -1.23
N PRO A 49 7.08 -10.80 -1.32
CA PRO A 49 8.36 -10.53 -0.64
C PRO A 49 9.12 -9.31 -1.18
N THR A 50 8.66 -8.72 -2.28
CA THR A 50 9.19 -7.47 -2.82
C THR A 50 8.69 -6.23 -2.09
N VAL A 51 7.60 -6.35 -1.32
CA VAL A 51 7.10 -5.28 -0.45
C VAL A 51 7.78 -5.42 0.90
N THR A 52 8.29 -4.34 1.47
CA THR A 52 8.90 -4.39 2.81
C THR A 52 7.87 -4.16 3.90
N ARG A 53 8.15 -4.66 5.11
CA ARG A 53 7.30 -4.39 6.27
C ARG A 53 7.19 -2.90 6.55
N GLU A 54 8.29 -2.16 6.41
CA GLU A 54 8.34 -0.72 6.64
C GLU A 54 7.42 0.02 5.68
N GLN A 55 7.32 -0.41 4.41
CA GLN A 55 6.35 0.14 3.46
C GLN A 55 4.91 -0.11 3.89
N VAL A 56 4.60 -1.32 4.37
CA VAL A 56 3.25 -1.65 4.88
C VAL A 56 2.90 -0.80 6.09
N ILE A 57 3.78 -0.71 7.08
CA ILE A 57 3.54 0.06 8.31
C ILE A 57 3.39 1.55 7.99
N ALA A 58 4.29 2.12 7.19
CA ALA A 58 4.22 3.53 6.83
C ALA A 58 2.94 3.87 6.03
N PHE A 59 2.46 2.95 5.19
CA PHE A 59 1.16 3.10 4.53
C PHE A 59 0.00 3.16 5.53
N LEU A 60 -0.03 2.26 6.51
CA LEU A 60 -1.08 2.22 7.53
C LEU A 60 -1.07 3.47 8.41
N GLU A 61 0.11 3.93 8.85
CA GLU A 61 0.27 5.14 9.66
C GLU A 61 -0.21 6.39 8.93
N GLU A 62 0.17 6.58 7.66
CA GLU A 62 -0.27 7.73 6.87
C GLU A 62 -1.78 7.67 6.60
N THR A 63 -2.32 6.48 6.35
CA THR A 63 -3.77 6.27 6.19
C THR A 63 -4.53 6.60 7.47
N GLU A 64 -4.06 6.11 8.62
CA GLU A 64 -4.62 6.43 9.94
C GLU A 64 -4.63 7.93 10.17
N LYS A 65 -3.47 8.59 9.98
CA LYS A 65 -3.31 10.03 10.17
C LYS A 65 -4.29 10.83 9.30
N GLN A 66 -4.40 10.49 8.01
CA GLN A 66 -5.31 11.19 7.10
C GLN A 66 -6.78 10.99 7.49
N LEU A 67 -7.18 9.76 7.82
CA LEU A 67 -8.55 9.46 8.22
C LEU A 67 -8.91 10.15 9.53
N VAL A 68 -8.05 10.07 10.55
CA VAL A 68 -8.28 10.71 11.85
C VAL A 68 -8.35 12.23 11.69
N THR A 69 -7.46 12.83 10.89
CA THR A 69 -7.49 14.28 10.61
C THR A 69 -8.76 14.71 9.87
N MET A 70 -9.30 13.87 8.98
CA MET A 70 -10.49 14.19 8.19
C MET A 70 -11.77 14.21 9.03
N VAL A 71 -11.82 13.44 10.13
CA VAL A 71 -13.03 13.28 10.97
C VAL A 71 -12.96 14.01 12.31
N ALA A 72 -11.80 14.61 12.64
CA ALA A 72 -11.60 15.44 13.83
C ALA A 72 -12.04 16.89 13.59
#